data_AF-A0A7K1WAZ8-F1
#
_entry.id   AF-A0A7K1WAZ8-F1
#
_cell.length_a   1.000
_cell.length_b   1.000
_cell.length_c   1.000
_cell.angle_alpha   90.00
_cell.angle_beta   90.00
_cell.angle_gamma   90.00
#
_symmetry.space_group_name_H-M   'P 1'
#
loop_
_entity.id
_entity.type
_entity.pdbx_description
1 polymer ?
#
loop_
_entity_poly.entity_id
_entity_poly.type
_entity_poly.pdbx_seq_one_letter_code
_entity_poly.pdbx_strand_id
1 'polypeptide(L)' 'MPADLHTRYIEAHRTWADHADDCDTCTPTQHACPHGARLWERFSRLQDAYLTHLRKKGAS' A
#
# COMPACT_ATOMS: atom_id res chain seq x y z
N MET A 1 -1.57 10.09 14.49
CA MET A 1 -0.26 10.73 14.20
C MET A 1 0.26 10.29 12.83
N PRO A 2 1.21 10.99 12.20
CA PRO A 2 1.92 10.52 11.00
C PRO A 2 2.42 9.07 11.11
N ALA A 3 2.84 8.68 12.32
CA ALA A 3 3.28 7.33 12.63
C ALA A 3 2.18 6.28 12.35
N ASP A 4 0.91 6.56 12.66
CA ASP A 4 -0.21 5.65 12.36
C ASP A 4 -0.44 5.50 10.85
N LEU A 5 -0.22 6.56 10.07
CA LEU A 5 -0.36 6.55 8.62
C LEU A 5 0.75 5.69 7.98
N HIS A 6 1.98 5.85 8.46
CA HIS A 6 3.11 5.04 8.04
C HIS A 6 2.92 3.56 8.44
N THR A 7 2.50 3.27 9.67
CA THR A 7 2.21 1.88 10.11
C THR A 7 1.13 1.23 9.26
N ARG A 8 0.01 1.92 9.01
CA ARG A 8 -1.06 1.40 8.14
C ARG A 8 -0.60 1.17 6.71
N TYR A 9 0.24 2.05 6.18
CA TYR A 9 0.86 1.88 4.87
C TYR A 9 1.75 0.62 4.82
N ILE A 10 2.60 0.40 5.82
CA ILE A 10 3.46 -0.78 5.92
C ILE A 10 2.65 -2.07 6.09
N GLU A 11 1.58 -2.05 6.89
CA GLU A 11 0.68 -3.19 7.04
C GLU A 11 0.00 -3.54 5.72
N ALA A 12 -0.53 -2.55 4.98
CA ALA A 12 -1.14 -2.78 3.67
C ALA A 12 -0.14 -3.35 2.65
N HIS A 13 1.11 -2.89 2.68
CA HIS A 13 2.19 -3.44 1.86
C HIS A 13 2.49 -4.91 2.22
N ARG A 14 2.56 -5.22 3.52
CA ARG A 14 2.79 -6.61 3.98
C ARG A 14 1.67 -7.55 3.56
N THR A 15 0.41 -7.13 3.69
CA THR A 15 -0.73 -7.93 3.25
C THR A 15 -0.73 -8.15 1.73
N TRP A 16 -0.35 -7.14 0.95
CA TRP A 16 -0.19 -7.31 -0.49
C TRP A 16 0.97 -8.25 -0.85
N ALA A 17 2.11 -8.13 -0.18
CA ALA A 17 3.28 -8.98 -0.41
C ALA A 17 3.02 -10.44 -0.03
N ASP A 18 2.37 -10.67 1.11
CA ASP A 18 1.91 -11.99 1.55
C ASP A 18 0.96 -12.61 0.53
N HIS A 19 0.01 -11.83 0.03
CA HIS A 19 -0.88 -12.29 -1.02
C HIS A 19 -0.17 -12.56 -2.36
N ALA A 20 0.83 -11.76 -2.73
CA ALA A 20 1.60 -11.96 -3.95
C ALA A 20 2.54 -13.18 -3.86
N ASP A 21 2.96 -13.58 -2.65
CA ASP A 21 3.73 -14.80 -2.41
C ASP A 21 2.86 -16.05 -2.57
N ASP A 22 1.62 -16.01 -2.05
CA ASP A 22 0.67 -17.12 -2.14
C ASP A 22 -0.06 -17.19 -3.51
N CYS A 23 -0.15 -16.08 -4.23
CA CYS A 23 -0.92 -15.99 -5.47
C CYS A 23 -0.04 -16.13 -6.72
N ASP A 24 -0.09 -17.30 -7.36
CA ASP A 24 0.54 -17.57 -8.67
C ASP A 24 0.14 -16.58 -9.79
N THR A 25 -1.03 -15.95 -9.65
CA THR A 25 -1.56 -15.02 -10.67
C THR A 25 -1.08 -13.59 -10.45
N CYS A 26 -0.73 -13.23 -9.22
CA CYS A 26 -0.40 -11.87 -8.84
C CYS A 26 1.12 -11.73 -8.73
N THR A 27 1.73 -11.07 -9.70
CA THR A 27 3.18 -10.80 -9.68
C THR A 27 3.46 -9.42 -9.05
N PRO A 28 4.72 -9.14 -8.65
CA PRO A 28 5.09 -7.86 -8.05
C PRO A 28 4.75 -6.64 -8.91
N THR A 29 4.62 -6.83 -10.22
CA THR A 29 4.32 -5.79 -11.20
C THR A 29 2.93 -5.93 -11.83
N GLN A 30 2.22 -7.03 -11.59
CA GLN A 30 0.93 -7.30 -12.21
C GLN A 30 -0.05 -7.92 -11.21
N HIS A 31 -0.99 -7.10 -10.77
CA HIS A 31 -2.12 -7.51 -9.94
C HIS A 31 -3.29 -7.97 -10.84
N ALA A 32 -3.19 -9.19 -11.36
CA ALA A 32 -4.20 -9.81 -12.22
C ALA A 32 -5.35 -10.47 -11.43
N CYS A 33 -5.16 -10.67 -10.12
CA CYS A 33 -6.17 -11.24 -9.24
C CYS A 33 -7.06 -10.14 -8.61
N PRO A 34 -8.40 -10.35 -8.50
CA PRO A 34 -9.31 -9.34 -7.96
C PRO A 34 -9.05 -9.02 -6.48
N HIS A 35 -8.47 -9.97 -5.74
CA HIS A 35 -8.05 -9.76 -4.36
C HIS A 35 -6.81 -8.87 -4.28
N GLY A 36 -5.75 -9.18 -5.04
CA GLY A 36 -4.56 -8.36 -5.17
C GLY A 36 -4.84 -6.94 -5.69
N ALA A 37 -5.79 -6.78 -6.62
CA ALA A 37 -6.22 -5.46 -7.09
C ALA A 37 -6.81 -4.60 -5.95
N ARG A 38 -7.64 -5.18 -5.08
CA ARG A 38 -8.18 -4.48 -3.90
C ARG A 38 -7.10 -4.15 -2.87
N LEU A 39 -6.16 -5.07 -2.63
CA LEU A 39 -5.03 -4.84 -1.72
C LEU A 39 -4.12 -3.74 -2.25
N TRP A 40 -3.82 -3.76 -3.54
CA TRP A 40 -3.01 -2.75 -4.21
C TRP A 40 -3.68 -1.37 -4.17
N GLU A 41 -4.98 -1.27 -4.48
CA GLU A 41 -5.71 0.01 -4.39
C GLU A 41 -5.63 0.60 -2.97
N ARG A 42 -5.79 -0.25 -1.94
CA ARG A 42 -5.70 0.17 -0.54
C ARG A 42 -4.28 0.64 -0.19
N PHE A 43 -3.27 -0.09 -0.63
CA PHE A 43 -1.86 0.30 -0.47
C PHE A 43 -1.57 1.64 -1.15
N SER A 44 -1.96 1.82 -2.42
CA SER A 44 -1.73 3.06 -3.17
C SER A 44 -2.42 4.26 -2.53
N ARG A 45 -3.65 4.11 -2.01
CA ARG A 45 -4.34 5.20 -1.28
C ARG A 45 -3.59 5.60 0.00
N LEU A 46 -3.07 4.64 0.75
CA LEU A 46 -2.31 4.90 1.98
C LEU A 46 -0.95 5.53 1.68
N GLN A 47 -0.29 5.09 0.60
CA GLN A 47 0.95 5.69 0.12
C GLN A 47 0.73 7.16 -0.27
N ASP A 48 -0.31 7.45 -1.06
CA ASP A 48 -0.64 8.81 -1.46
C ASP A 48 -0.98 9.70 -0.27
N ALA A 49 -1.77 9.20 0.69
CA ALA A 49 -2.08 9.92 1.92
C ALA A 49 -0.82 10.22 2.75
N TYR A 50 0.12 9.27 2.83
CA TYR A 50 1.40 9.46 3.52
C TYR A 50 2.29 10.48 2.80
N LEU A 51 2.42 10.38 1.47
CA LEU A 51 3.19 11.34 0.66
C LEU A 51 2.58 12.75 0.72
N THR A 52 1.26 12.86 0.66
CA THR A 52 0.53 14.13 0.83
C THR A 52 0.77 14.71 2.22
N HIS A 53 0.76 13.87 3.26
CA HIS A 53 1.09 14.29 4.61
C HIS A 53 2.55 14.80 4.72
N LEU A 54 3.51 14.08 4.14
CA LEU A 54 4.92 14.49 4.11
C LEU A 54 5.11 15.82 3.37
N ARG A 55 4.46 16.01 2.22
CA ARG A 55 4.50 17.29 1.48
C ARG A 55 3.95 18.44 2.32
N LYS A 56 2.80 18.25 2.97
CA LYS A 56 2.22 19.27 3.85
C LYS A 56 3.13 19.59 5.05
N LYS A 57 3.80 18.58 5.60
CA LYS A 57 4.72 18.74 6.74
C LYS A 57 6.05 19.39 6.34
N GLY A 58 6.56 19.12 5.14
CA GLY A 58 7.79 19.73 4.61
C GLY A 58 7.60 21.14 4.06
N ALA A 59 6.36 21.59 3.88
CA ALA A 59 6.00 22.96 3.49
C ALA A 59 5.75 23.89 4.69
N SER A 60 6.04 23.43 5.91
CA SER A 60 5.90 24.19 7.17
C SER A 60 7.24 24.74 7.65
#